data_AF-A0A1R2AZX7-F1
#
_entry.id   AF-A0A1R2AZX7-F1
#
_cell.length_a   1.000
_cell.length_b   1.000
_cell.length_c   1.000
_cell.angle_alpha   90.00
_cell.angle_beta   90.00
_cell.angle_gamma   90.00
#
_symmetry.space_group_name_H-M   'P 1'
#
loop_
_entity.id
_entity.type
_entity.pdbx_description
1 polymer ?
#
loop_
_entity_poly.entity_id
_entity_poly.type
_entity_poly.pdbx_seq_one_letter_code
_entity_poly.pdbx_strand_id
1 'polypeptide(L)'
;MLDNPNPIVTEIVEMTYKRPTGMLDSNDIFNVIRNIRDPEHPYTLEQLKVVSCSQILIDTDTKALIIRFTPTVPHCSLTSLIGLMIRVKLMRYLPSCIKIHILIQEGTHYQEKEINKQLNDKERVAAAMENIHLMEVVEYNIGEWMQ
;
A
#
# COMPACT_ATOMS: atom_id res chain seq x y z
N MET A 1 -34.94 -12.72 -28.87
CA MET A 1 -33.84 -13.62 -28.50
C MET A 1 -32.85 -12.83 -27.68
N LEU A 2 -32.72 -13.25 -26.42
CA LEU A 2 -31.80 -12.82 -25.37
C LEU A 2 -31.96 -11.38 -24.85
N ASP A 3 -33.00 -11.23 -24.02
CA ASP A 3 -32.93 -10.46 -22.79
C ASP A 3 -31.60 -10.71 -22.06
N ASN A 4 -30.78 -9.68 -21.91
CA ASN A 4 -29.74 -9.66 -20.88
C ASN A 4 -30.09 -8.55 -19.87
N PRO A 5 -30.98 -8.80 -18.91
CA PRO A 5 -31.12 -7.92 -17.76
C PRO A 5 -29.84 -8.02 -16.96
N ASN A 6 -28.99 -6.99 -17.06
CA ASN A 6 -27.76 -6.92 -16.31
C ASN A 6 -28.07 -7.01 -14.81
N PRO A 7 -27.56 -8.02 -14.06
CA PRO A 7 -27.81 -8.09 -12.64
C PRO A 7 -26.99 -7.03 -11.91
N ILE A 8 -27.65 -6.48 -10.90
CA ILE A 8 -27.32 -5.37 -10.04
C ILE A 8 -26.07 -5.68 -9.17
N VAL A 9 -25.37 -4.61 -8.78
CA VAL A 9 -24.48 -4.46 -7.61
C VAL A 9 -23.01 -4.86 -7.81
N THR A 10 -22.18 -3.85 -8.10
CA THR A 10 -21.04 -3.62 -7.19
C THR A 10 -21.35 -2.33 -6.49
N GLU A 11 -21.82 -2.43 -5.25
CA GLU A 11 -21.75 -1.35 -4.28
C GLU A 11 -20.35 -0.75 -4.42
N ILE A 12 -20.29 0.49 -4.87
CA ILE A 12 -19.15 1.34 -4.53
C ILE A 12 -19.30 1.45 -3.03
N VAL A 13 -18.63 0.55 -2.31
CA VAL A 13 -18.45 0.70 -0.87
C VAL A 13 -17.71 2.01 -0.77
N GLU A 14 -18.42 3.08 -0.42
CA GLU A 14 -17.81 4.33 -0.01
C GLU A 14 -16.88 3.93 1.13
N MET A 15 -15.60 3.72 0.81
CA MET A 15 -14.53 3.45 1.76
C MET A 15 -14.27 4.76 2.49
N THR A 16 -15.26 5.21 3.25
CA THR A 16 -15.08 6.07 4.39
C THR A 16 -14.21 5.26 5.33
N TYR A 17 -12.90 5.41 5.18
CA TYR A 17 -11.91 4.85 6.08
C TYR A 17 -12.16 5.47 7.46
N LYS A 18 -13.13 4.93 8.19
CA LYS A 18 -13.35 5.24 9.59
C LYS A 18 -12.03 4.89 10.26
N ARG A 19 -11.34 5.91 10.77
CA ARG A 19 -10.16 5.68 11.62
C ARG A 19 -10.58 4.69 12.70
N PRO A 20 -9.84 3.58 12.89
CA PRO A 20 -10.26 2.55 13.82
C PRO A 20 -10.30 3.18 15.21
N THR A 21 -11.49 3.22 15.80
CA THR A 21 -11.72 3.65 17.19
C THR A 21 -11.38 2.54 18.20
N GLY A 22 -10.83 1.42 17.74
CA GLY A 22 -10.45 0.25 18.52
C GLY A 22 -9.01 -0.23 18.27
N MET A 23 -8.72 -1.47 18.70
CA MET A 23 -7.41 -2.10 18.52
C MET A 23 -7.19 -2.38 17.03
N LEU A 24 -6.15 -1.77 16.45
CA LEU A 24 -5.78 -1.94 15.05
C LEU A 24 -5.39 -3.40 14.79
N ASP A 25 -6.06 -4.05 13.85
CA ASP A 25 -5.73 -5.42 13.46
C ASP A 25 -5.04 -5.49 12.07
N SER A 26 -4.52 -6.67 11.73
CA SER A 26 -3.84 -6.86 10.44
C SER A 26 -4.80 -6.79 9.25
N ASN A 27 -6.09 -7.07 9.45
CA ASN A 27 -7.10 -7.02 8.40
C ASN A 27 -7.49 -5.57 8.04
N ASP A 28 -7.55 -4.69 9.02
CA ASP A 28 -7.76 -3.25 8.86
C ASP A 28 -6.68 -2.68 7.95
N ILE A 29 -5.41 -2.97 8.27
CA ILE A 29 -4.26 -2.56 7.46
C ILE A 29 -4.32 -3.18 6.06
N PHE A 30 -4.65 -4.47 5.96
CA PHE A 30 -4.77 -5.13 4.67
C PHE A 30 -5.86 -4.48 3.81
N ASN A 31 -7.03 -4.19 4.38
CA ASN A 31 -8.14 -3.55 3.69
C ASN A 31 -7.79 -2.14 3.18
N VAL A 32 -6.86 -1.45 3.84
CA VAL A 32 -6.33 -0.17 3.37
C VAL A 32 -5.44 -0.34 2.13
N ILE A 33 -4.51 -1.30 2.17
CA ILE A 33 -3.47 -1.41 1.14
C ILE A 33 -3.85 -2.32 -0.04
N ARG A 34 -4.83 -3.22 0.12
CA ARG A 34 -5.23 -4.21 -0.89
C ARG A 34 -5.69 -3.61 -2.22
N ASN A 35 -6.30 -2.43 -2.18
CA ASN A 35 -6.89 -1.75 -3.33
C ASN A 35 -5.92 -0.80 -4.05
N ILE A 36 -4.67 -0.69 -3.59
CA ILE A 36 -3.64 0.05 -4.32
C ILE A 36 -3.44 -0.64 -5.67
N ARG A 37 -3.42 0.15 -6.75
CA ARG A 37 -3.16 -0.33 -8.10
C ARG A 37 -1.67 -0.40 -8.37
N ASP A 38 -1.28 -1.38 -9.16
CA ASP A 38 0.06 -1.45 -9.69
C ASP A 38 0.27 -0.35 -10.75
N PRO A 39 1.44 0.32 -10.78
CA PRO A 39 1.67 1.43 -11.71
C PRO A 39 1.82 0.98 -13.17
N GLU A 40 2.11 -0.30 -13.43
CA GLU A 40 2.23 -0.87 -14.78
C GLU A 40 1.03 -1.71 -15.21
N HIS A 41 0.31 -2.30 -14.25
CA HIS A 41 -0.78 -3.22 -14.52
C HIS A 41 -2.14 -2.74 -13.99
N PRO A 42 -3.26 -3.06 -14.67
CA PRO A 42 -4.60 -2.66 -14.22
C PRO A 42 -5.10 -3.47 -12.99
N TYR A 43 -4.20 -4.16 -12.28
CA TYR A 43 -4.50 -5.03 -11.16
C TYR A 43 -4.12 -4.38 -9.83
N THR A 44 -4.80 -4.78 -8.76
CA THR A 44 -4.44 -4.34 -7.41
C THR A 44 -3.30 -5.17 -6.83
N LEU A 45 -2.64 -4.63 -5.80
CA LEU A 45 -1.57 -5.34 -5.09
C LEU A 45 -2.05 -6.67 -4.49
N GLU A 46 -3.32 -6.78 -4.08
CA GLU A 46 -3.92 -8.04 -3.65
C GLU A 46 -4.05 -9.04 -4.81
N GLN A 47 -4.56 -8.59 -5.97
CA GLN A 47 -4.72 -9.45 -7.15
C GLN A 47 -3.37 -9.99 -7.65
N LEU A 48 -2.32 -9.19 -7.53
CA LEU A 48 -0.95 -9.57 -7.88
C LEU A 48 -0.23 -10.35 -6.76
N LYS A 49 -0.89 -10.60 -5.62
CA LYS A 49 -0.31 -11.24 -4.42
C LYS A 49 0.95 -10.53 -3.89
N VAL A 50 1.03 -9.23 -4.13
CA VAL A 50 2.13 -8.38 -3.64
C VAL A 50 1.99 -8.13 -2.14
N VAL A 51 0.75 -8.03 -1.65
CA VAL A 51 0.43 -7.84 -0.23
C VAL A 51 -0.54 -8.93 0.25
N SER A 52 -0.42 -9.32 1.51
CA SER A 52 -1.30 -10.29 2.18
C SER A 52 -1.38 -10.04 3.69
N CYS A 53 -2.46 -10.49 4.35
CA CYS A 53 -2.62 -10.32 5.80
C CYS A 53 -1.46 -10.93 6.60
N SER A 54 -0.91 -12.07 6.17
CA SER A 54 0.21 -12.74 6.84
C SER A 54 1.52 -11.95 6.83
N GLN A 55 1.64 -10.95 5.95
CA GLN A 55 2.83 -10.12 5.85
C GLN A 55 2.74 -8.83 6.67
N ILE A 56 1.63 -8.64 7.39
CA ILE A 56 1.38 -7.49 8.24
C ILE A 56 1.61 -7.90 9.69
N LEU A 57 2.46 -7.14 10.39
CA LEU A 57 2.78 -7.34 11.79
C LEU A 57 2.58 -6.02 12.53
N ILE A 58 1.79 -6.07 13.60
CA ILE A 58 1.48 -4.93 14.45
C ILE A 58 2.10 -5.20 15.82
N ASP A 59 3.04 -4.35 16.21
CA ASP A 59 3.63 -4.34 17.54
C ASP A 59 2.95 -3.23 18.35
N THR A 60 2.10 -3.64 19.29
CA THR A 60 1.36 -2.74 20.18
C THR A 60 2.24 -2.08 21.23
N ASP A 61 3.33 -2.74 21.64
CA ASP A 61 4.24 -2.25 22.68
C ASP A 61 5.13 -1.13 22.14
N THR A 62 5.70 -1.33 20.96
CA THR A 62 6.56 -0.32 20.31
C THR A 62 5.80 0.64 19.40
N LYS A 63 4.49 0.44 19.23
CA LYS A 63 3.60 1.16 18.30
C LYS A 63 4.19 1.14 16.88
N ALA A 64 4.65 -0.03 16.45
CA ALA A 64 5.24 -0.22 15.14
C ALA A 64 4.35 -1.09 14.25
N LEU A 65 4.18 -0.67 13.00
CA LEU A 65 3.55 -1.44 11.95
C LEU A 65 4.64 -1.88 10.98
N ILE A 66 4.83 -3.17 10.83
CA ILE A 66 5.78 -3.76 9.89
C ILE A 66 4.98 -4.43 8.78
N ILE A 67 5.26 -4.04 7.54
CA ILE A 67 4.63 -4.63 6.36
C ILE A 67 5.72 -5.19 5.47
N ARG A 68 5.57 -6.47 5.14
CA ARG A 68 6.36 -7.12 4.10
C ARG A 68 5.53 -7.17 2.82
N PHE A 69 6.15 -6.89 1.69
CA PHE A 69 5.50 -7.05 0.40
C PHE A 69 6.41 -7.81 -0.56
N THR A 70 5.81 -8.55 -1.48
CA THR A 70 6.52 -9.38 -2.44
C THR A 70 6.41 -8.74 -3.82
N PRO A 71 7.49 -8.17 -4.39
CA PRO A 71 7.45 -7.66 -5.75
C PRO A 71 7.14 -8.77 -6.75
N THR A 72 6.47 -8.40 -7.83
CA THR A 72 6.11 -9.33 -8.92
C THR A 72 7.32 -9.81 -9.71
N VAL A 73 8.37 -8.97 -9.81
CA VAL A 73 9.60 -9.26 -10.54
C VAL A 73 10.82 -8.87 -9.69
N PRO A 74 11.84 -9.75 -9.56
CA PRO A 74 12.93 -9.56 -8.61
C PRO A 74 13.93 -8.45 -8.95
N HIS A 75 13.79 -7.79 -10.11
CA HIS A 75 14.67 -6.72 -10.60
C HIS A 75 13.95 -5.39 -10.88
N CYS A 76 12.69 -5.27 -10.48
CA CYS A 76 11.87 -4.14 -10.89
C CYS A 76 12.17 -2.88 -10.07
N SER A 77 12.52 -1.78 -10.74
CA SER A 77 12.68 -0.46 -10.12
C SER A 77 11.36 0.06 -9.51
N LEU A 78 10.21 -0.43 -9.99
CA LEU A 78 8.89 -0.09 -9.46
C LEU A 78 8.63 -0.67 -8.07
N THR A 79 9.43 -1.63 -7.61
CA THR A 79 9.38 -2.12 -6.23
C THR A 79 9.47 -0.97 -5.22
N SER A 80 10.34 0.02 -5.49
CA SER A 80 10.47 1.21 -4.66
C SER A 80 9.22 2.10 -4.72
N LEU A 81 8.60 2.23 -5.89
CA LEU A 81 7.38 3.01 -6.07
C LEU A 81 6.19 2.34 -5.35
N ILE A 82 6.04 1.03 -5.48
CA ILE A 82 5.03 0.24 -4.77
C ILE A 82 5.20 0.41 -3.26
N GLY A 83 6.42 0.25 -2.74
CA GLY A 83 6.71 0.49 -1.33
C GLY A 83 6.37 1.91 -0.87
N LEU A 84 6.63 2.93 -1.71
CA LEU A 84 6.27 4.32 -1.43
C LEU A 84 4.75 4.51 -1.39
N MET A 85 3.99 3.95 -2.35
CA MET A 85 2.53 4.03 -2.37
C MET A 85 1.91 3.42 -1.12
N ILE A 86 2.38 2.24 -0.70
CA ILE A 86 1.96 1.59 0.55
C ILE A 86 2.23 2.52 1.74
N ARG A 87 3.44 3.07 1.82
CA ARG A 87 3.85 3.97 2.91
C ARG A 87 2.96 5.22 2.98
N VAL A 88 2.75 5.90 1.86
CA VAL A 88 1.93 7.11 1.77
C VAL A 88 0.49 6.83 2.20
N LYS A 89 -0.10 5.74 1.70
CA LYS A 89 -1.48 5.37 2.05
C LYS A 89 -1.66 5.13 3.55
N LEU A 90 -0.70 4.44 4.17
CA LEU A 90 -0.73 4.17 5.61
C LEU A 90 -0.43 5.39 6.45
N MET A 91 0.48 6.26 6.02
CA MET A 91 0.76 7.53 6.70
C MET A 91 -0.48 8.42 6.79
N ARG A 92 -1.40 8.34 5.83
CA ARG A 92 -2.67 9.08 5.84
C ARG A 92 -3.75 8.41 6.69
N TYR A 93 -3.78 7.09 6.68
CA TYR A 93 -4.77 6.31 7.42
C TYR A 93 -4.46 6.25 8.93
N LEU A 94 -3.19 6.12 9.29
CA LEU A 94 -2.75 5.87 10.66
C LEU A 94 -2.38 7.15 11.41
N PRO A 95 -2.56 7.18 12.75
CA PRO A 95 -2.00 8.24 13.58
C PRO A 95 -0.48 8.35 13.43
N SER A 96 0.03 9.59 13.44
CA SER A 96 1.47 9.88 13.30
C SER A 96 2.36 9.30 14.41
N CYS A 97 1.77 8.81 15.50
CA CYS A 97 2.49 8.14 16.58
C CYS A 97 2.87 6.68 16.27
N ILE A 98 2.30 6.09 15.21
CA ILE A 98 2.64 4.73 14.76
C ILE A 98 3.85 4.79 13.82
N LYS A 99 4.87 3.98 14.10
CA LYS A 99 6.06 3.85 13.26
C LYS A 99 5.79 2.84 12.14
N ILE A 100 5.82 3.31 10.90
CA ILE A 100 5.59 2.46 9.72
C ILE A 100 6.93 2.00 9.15
N HIS A 101 7.10 0.68 9.11
CA HIS A 101 8.23 -0.02 8.51
C HIS A 101 7.78 -0.81 7.29
N ILE A 102 8.26 -0.40 6.11
CA ILE A 102 7.98 -1.10 4.86
C ILE A 102 9.22 -1.89 4.47
N LEU A 103 9.05 -3.18 4.25
CA LEU A 103 10.11 -4.12 3.91
C LEU A 103 9.69 -4.96 2.71
N ILE A 104 10.64 -5.28 1.85
CA ILE A 104 10.47 -6.33 0.85
C ILE A 104 10.61 -7.69 1.55
N GLN A 105 9.86 -8.68 1.07
CA GLN A 105 9.97 -10.06 1.53
C GLN A 105 11.36 -10.61 1.24
N GLU A 106 11.98 -11.26 2.24
CA GLU A 106 13.36 -11.74 2.12
C GLU A 106 13.55 -12.68 0.92
N GLY A 107 14.59 -12.41 0.12
CA GLY A 107 14.97 -13.24 -1.02
C GLY A 107 14.12 -13.04 -2.27
N THR A 108 13.23 -12.04 -2.29
CA THR A 108 12.34 -11.77 -3.43
C THR A 108 12.83 -10.68 -4.37
N HIS A 109 13.87 -9.91 -4.00
CA HIS A 109 14.43 -8.85 -4.84
C HIS A 109 15.94 -8.69 -4.64
N TYR A 110 16.70 -8.48 -5.73
CA TYR A 110 18.18 -8.39 -5.65
C TYR A 110 18.69 -7.18 -4.87
N GLN A 111 17.98 -6.06 -4.95
CA GLN A 111 18.29 -4.82 -4.21
C GLN A 111 17.44 -4.64 -2.95
N GLU A 112 16.89 -5.72 -2.38
CA GLU A 112 16.02 -5.69 -1.19
C GLU A 112 16.56 -4.75 -0.09
N LYS A 113 17.83 -4.92 0.31
CA LYS A 113 18.43 -4.14 1.41
C LYS A 113 18.49 -2.65 1.10
N GLU A 114 18.80 -2.31 -0.15
CA GLU A 114 18.92 -0.93 -0.59
C GLU A 114 17.54 -0.28 -0.60
N ILE A 115 16.54 -0.94 -1.21
CA ILE A 115 15.17 -0.43 -1.27
C ILE A 115 14.57 -0.31 0.13
N ASN A 116 14.76 -1.31 0.99
CA ASN A 116 14.32 -1.26 2.39
C ASN A 116 14.93 -0.05 3.12
N LYS A 117 16.22 0.25 2.90
CA LYS A 117 16.86 1.44 3.47
C LYS A 117 16.21 2.72 2.94
N GLN A 118 15.97 2.81 1.63
CA GLN A 118 15.36 3.98 1.00
C GLN A 118 13.93 4.23 1.50
N LEU A 119 13.12 3.18 1.63
CA LEU A 119 11.72 3.26 2.08
C LEU A 119 11.56 3.59 3.56
N ASN A 120 12.59 3.35 4.38
CA ASN A 120 12.58 3.65 5.81
C ASN A 120 13.32 4.95 6.17
N ASP A 121 13.99 5.58 5.21
CA ASP A 121 14.62 6.88 5.36
C ASP A 121 13.56 7.99 5.31
N LYS A 122 13.38 8.68 6.45
CA LYS A 122 12.33 9.70 6.60
C LYS A 122 12.56 10.92 5.73
N GLU A 123 13.81 11.36 5.58
CA GLU A 123 14.14 12.55 4.78
C GLU A 123 13.94 12.24 3.29
N ARG A 124 14.34 11.05 2.86
CA ARG A 124 14.15 10.61 1.47
C ARG A 124 12.69 10.43 1.10
N VAL A 125 11.89 9.85 2.00
CA VAL A 125 10.44 9.72 1.78
C VAL A 125 9.77 11.09 1.76
N ALA A 126 10.15 11.99 2.67
CA ALA A 126 9.61 13.36 2.68
C ALA A 126 9.91 14.08 1.37
N ALA A 127 11.16 14.03 0.88
CA ALA A 127 11.54 14.62 -0.40
C ALA A 127 10.78 14.00 -1.59
N ALA A 128 10.51 12.69 -1.57
CA ALA A 128 9.70 12.03 -2.59
C ALA A 128 8.24 12.50 -2.55
N MET A 129 7.69 12.80 -1.37
CA MET A 129 6.34 13.33 -1.19
C MET A 129 6.19 14.81 -1.59
N GLU A 130 7.29 15.58 -1.64
CA GLU A 130 7.29 16.96 -2.14
C GLU A 130 7.39 17.03 -3.67
N ASN A 131 7.75 15.93 -4.33
CA ASN A 131 7.81 15.86 -5.79
C ASN A 131 6.41 15.67 -6.38
N ILE A 132 5.91 16.73 -7.03
CA ILE A 132 4.57 16.78 -7.62
C ILE A 132 4.33 15.61 -8.59
N HIS A 133 5.27 15.34 -9.50
CA HIS A 133 5.06 14.30 -10.53
C HIS A 133 5.03 12.89 -9.93
N LEU A 134 5.87 12.63 -8.92
CA LEU A 134 5.82 11.36 -8.20
C LEU A 134 4.51 11.23 -7.42
N MET A 135 4.06 12.30 -6.76
CA MET A 135 2.83 12.29 -6.02
C MET A 135 1.61 12.11 -6.91
N GLU A 136 1.55 12.72 -8.10
CA GLU A 136 0.47 12.49 -9.07
C GLU A 136 0.28 11.00 -9.38
N VAL A 137 1.40 10.29 -9.65
CA VAL A 137 1.39 8.85 -9.91
C VAL A 137 0.97 8.07 -8.66
N VAL A 138 1.49 8.43 -7.48
CA VAL A 138 1.14 7.76 -6.21
C VAL A 138 -0.35 7.92 -5.93
N GLU A 139 -0.88 9.15 -5.97
CA GLU A 139 -2.28 9.47 -5.75
C GLU A 139 -3.19 8.67 -6.69
N TYR A 140 -2.78 8.56 -7.96
CA TYR A 140 -3.57 7.91 -9.00
C TYR A 140 -3.78 6.43 -8.70
N ASN A 141 -2.70 5.80 -8.23
CA ASN A 141 -2.67 4.39 -7.92
C ASN A 141 -3.26 4.05 -6.55
N ILE A 142 -3.22 4.96 -5.57
CA ILE A 142 -3.87 4.72 -4.27
C ILE A 142 -5.39 4.94 -4.29
N GLY A 143 -5.91 5.58 -5.35
CA GLY A 143 -7.34 5.80 -5.58
C GLY A 143 -7.90 7.08 -4.95
N GLU A 144 -7.03 8.04 -4.61
CA GLU A 144 -7.39 9.27 -3.88
C GLU A 144 -7.38 10.52 -4.78
N TRP A 145 -7.44 10.36 -6.11
CA TRP A 145 -7.74 11.50 -6.99
C TRP A 145 -9.18 11.92 -6.77
N MET A 146 -9.36 12.93 -5.92
CA MET A 146 -10.54 13.78 -5.94
C MET A 146 -10.65 14.42 -7.32
N GLN A 147 -11.78 14.19 -8.00
CA GLN A 147 -12.33 15.17 -8.94
C GLN A 147 -12.85 16.38 -8.17
#